data_AF-A0A946VWK2-F1
#
_entry.id   AF-A0A946VWK2-F1
#
_cell.length_a   1.000
_cell.length_b   1.000
_cell.length_c   1.000
_cell.angle_alpha   90.00
_cell.angle_beta   90.00
_cell.angle_gamma   90.00
#
_symmetry.space_group_name_H-M   'P 1'
#
loop_
_entity.id
_entity.type
_entity.pdbx_description
1 polymer ?
#
loop_
_entity_poly.entity_id
_entity_poly.type
_entity_poly.pdbx_seq_one_letter_code
_entity_poly.pdbx_strand_id
1 'polypeptide(L)'
;MQTDTHPSHEAKPAANNTDTNVNTDAGANVDANEIAKFEALASRWWDTTGEFKPLHEINPLRVNYIDQRSPVAGKRVIDIGCGGGILSEALAQRGAQVTGIDMGKLPLAVAKQHAREHGVEVNYLQSTAEAMAEQHAAQYDVVTCLEMLEHVP
;
A
#
# COMPACT_ATOMS: atom_id res chain seq x y z
N MET A 1 -22.45 68.20 41.26
CA MET A 1 -21.78 66.90 41.00
C MET A 1 -22.30 66.45 39.64
N GLN A 2 -21.59 66.75 38.54
CA GLN A 2 -20.56 65.88 37.92
C GLN A 2 -21.21 64.58 37.41
N THR A 3 -21.16 64.16 36.14
CA THR A 3 -20.32 64.55 34.99
C THR A 3 -20.95 64.04 33.68
N ASP A 4 -20.60 64.69 32.57
CA ASP A 4 -20.73 64.22 31.19
C ASP A 4 -20.18 62.81 30.98
N THR A 5 -20.84 62.02 30.11
CA THR A 5 -20.20 60.89 29.43
C THR A 5 -20.65 60.84 27.96
N HIS A 6 -19.69 61.15 27.07
CA HIS A 6 -19.74 60.79 25.64
C HIS A 6 -19.60 59.27 25.48
N PRO A 7 -20.29 58.64 24.52
CA PRO A 7 -20.01 57.25 24.15
C PRO A 7 -18.74 57.17 23.30
N SER A 8 -17.87 56.25 23.72
CA SER A 8 -16.58 55.89 23.14
C SER A 8 -16.70 55.23 21.76
N HIS A 9 -15.79 55.60 20.86
CA HIS A 9 -15.50 54.92 19.60
C HIS A 9 -15.15 53.43 19.83
N GLU A 10 -15.95 52.52 19.27
CA GLU A 10 -15.55 51.12 19.09
C GLU A 10 -14.63 51.00 17.87
N ALA A 11 -13.40 50.52 18.10
CA ALA A 11 -12.48 50.09 17.07
C ALA A 11 -12.89 48.70 16.55
N LYS A 12 -13.20 48.60 15.24
CA LYS A 12 -13.38 47.32 14.55
C LYS A 12 -12.06 46.53 14.55
N PRO A 13 -12.02 45.26 14.96
CA PRO A 13 -10.84 44.43 14.76
C PRO A 13 -10.66 44.08 13.28
N ALA A 14 -9.39 44.08 12.86
CA ALA A 14 -8.95 43.79 11.51
C ALA A 14 -9.35 42.38 11.06
N ALA A 15 -9.83 42.27 9.81
CA ALA A 15 -10.04 41.00 9.14
C ALA A 15 -8.67 40.33 8.90
N ASN A 16 -8.39 39.24 9.59
CA ASN A 16 -7.23 38.41 9.30
C ASN A 16 -7.63 37.38 8.24
N ASN A 17 -7.36 37.72 6.99
CA ASN A 17 -7.50 36.84 5.84
C ASN A 17 -6.32 35.86 5.83
N THR A 18 -6.48 34.70 6.47
CA THR A 18 -5.59 33.56 6.24
C THR A 18 -6.32 32.54 5.39
N ASP A 19 -6.37 32.84 4.09
CA ASP A 19 -6.48 31.83 3.04
C ASP A 19 -5.24 30.93 3.11
N THR A 20 -5.20 29.98 4.05
CA THR A 20 -4.34 28.82 3.91
C THR A 20 -5.10 27.78 3.11
N ASN A 21 -5.23 28.06 1.82
CA ASN A 21 -5.56 27.06 0.83
C ASN A 21 -4.35 26.12 0.76
N VAL A 22 -4.31 25.13 1.65
CA VAL A 22 -3.30 24.07 1.61
C VAL A 22 -3.58 23.28 0.34
N ASN A 23 -2.76 23.55 -0.67
CA ASN A 23 -2.73 22.84 -1.93
C ASN A 23 -2.41 21.37 -1.64
N THR A 24 -3.42 20.51 -1.59
CA THR A 24 -3.34 19.07 -1.28
C THR A 24 -3.25 18.22 -2.54
N ASP A 25 -2.45 18.67 -3.51
CA ASP A 25 -1.98 17.83 -4.62
C ASP A 25 -0.45 17.79 -4.59
N ALA A 26 0.10 17.30 -3.48
CA ALA A 26 1.36 16.58 -3.52
C ALA A 26 1.03 15.24 -4.17
N GLY A 27 1.19 15.15 -5.50
CA GLY A 27 0.83 13.98 -6.28
C GLY A 27 1.33 12.70 -5.62
N ALA A 28 0.45 11.71 -5.47
CA ALA A 28 0.77 10.44 -4.82
C ALA A 28 2.06 9.84 -5.41
N ASN A 29 2.89 9.21 -4.55
CA ASN A 29 4.15 8.56 -4.92
C ASN A 29 3.92 7.30 -5.78
N VAL A 30 3.41 7.50 -6.98
CA VAL A 30 2.85 6.47 -7.86
C VAL A 30 3.06 6.87 -9.31
N ASP A 31 3.68 5.99 -10.12
CA ASP A 31 3.74 6.15 -11.57
C ASP A 31 2.54 5.44 -12.24
N ALA A 32 1.65 6.23 -12.84
CA ALA A 32 0.46 5.71 -13.53
C ALA A 32 0.79 4.84 -14.75
N ASN A 33 1.92 5.09 -15.43
CA ASN A 33 2.32 4.31 -16.60
C ASN A 33 2.80 2.91 -16.19
N GLU A 34 3.57 2.81 -15.11
CA GLU A 34 3.99 1.51 -14.58
C GLU A 34 2.78 0.71 -14.07
N ILE A 35 1.81 1.33 -13.40
CA ILE A 35 0.54 0.66 -13.06
C ILE A 35 -0.16 0.12 -14.30
N ALA A 36 -0.36 0.96 -15.32
CA ALA A 36 -1.08 0.57 -16.53
C ALA A 36 -0.41 -0.62 -17.25
N LYS A 37 0.92 -0.65 -17.27
CA LYS A 37 1.71 -1.76 -17.81
C LYS A 37 1.42 -3.09 -17.09
N PHE A 38 1.38 -3.09 -15.76
CA PHE A 38 1.06 -4.30 -15.00
C PHE A 38 -0.42 -4.68 -15.07
N GLU A 39 -1.33 -3.70 -15.14
CA GLU A 39 -2.76 -3.95 -15.39
C GLU A 39 -3.00 -4.68 -16.71
N ALA A 40 -2.29 -4.30 -17.77
CA ALA A 40 -2.39 -4.95 -19.09
C ALA A 40 -1.94 -6.43 -19.08
N LEU A 41 -1.12 -6.83 -18.11
CA LEU A 41 -0.58 -8.18 -17.98
C LEU A 41 -1.31 -9.02 -16.91
N ALA A 42 -2.26 -8.43 -16.18
CA ALA A 42 -2.86 -9.01 -14.98
C ALA A 42 -3.40 -10.43 -15.17
N SER A 43 -4.12 -10.70 -16.25
CA SER A 43 -4.75 -12.01 -16.51
C SER A 43 -3.75 -13.17 -16.65
N ARG A 44 -2.46 -12.88 -16.88
CA ARG A 44 -1.40 -13.87 -17.07
C ARG A 44 -0.49 -14.01 -15.85
N TRP A 45 -0.84 -13.38 -14.72
CA TRP A 45 0.02 -13.36 -13.52
C TRP A 45 0.39 -14.76 -13.01
N TRP A 46 -0.56 -15.70 -13.08
CA TRP A 46 -0.40 -17.08 -12.63
C TRP A 46 -0.08 -18.08 -13.75
N ASP A 47 0.18 -17.60 -14.98
CA ASP A 47 0.75 -18.44 -16.04
C ASP A 47 2.24 -18.69 -15.75
N THR A 48 2.55 -19.90 -15.28
CA THR A 48 3.93 -20.34 -14.96
C THR A 48 4.87 -20.43 -16.17
N THR A 49 4.34 -20.27 -17.39
CA THR A 49 5.11 -20.25 -18.64
C THR A 49 5.13 -18.89 -19.33
N GLY A 50 4.37 -17.91 -18.82
CA GLY A 50 4.20 -16.58 -19.40
C GLY A 50 5.18 -15.52 -18.89
N GLU A 51 4.78 -14.26 -18.93
CA GLU A 51 5.62 -13.09 -18.60
C GLU A 51 6.16 -13.11 -17.16
N PHE A 52 5.38 -13.66 -16.23
CA PHE A 52 5.74 -13.72 -14.81
C PHE A 52 6.44 -15.04 -14.43
N LYS A 53 6.79 -15.89 -15.40
CA LYS A 53 7.56 -17.12 -15.17
C LYS A 53 8.79 -16.90 -14.27
N PRO A 54 9.64 -15.87 -14.47
CA PRO A 54 10.79 -15.65 -13.59
C PRO A 54 10.40 -15.47 -12.11
N LEU A 55 9.27 -14.81 -11.84
CA LEU A 55 8.77 -14.63 -10.47
C LEU A 55 8.30 -15.96 -9.86
N HIS A 56 7.70 -16.84 -10.65
CA HIS A 56 7.32 -18.19 -10.21
C HIS A 56 8.56 -19.04 -9.89
N GLU A 57 9.55 -19.02 -10.78
CA GLU A 57 10.78 -19.81 -10.61
C GLU A 57 11.63 -19.33 -9.42
N ILE A 58 11.71 -18.03 -9.18
CA ILE A 58 12.45 -17.48 -8.04
C ILE A 58 11.68 -17.59 -6.72
N ASN A 59 10.35 -17.74 -6.75
CA ASN A 59 9.50 -17.68 -5.56
C ASN A 59 9.93 -18.63 -4.44
N PRO A 60 10.18 -19.93 -4.71
CA PRO A 60 10.63 -20.88 -3.67
C PRO A 60 11.92 -20.43 -2.98
N LEU A 61 12.86 -19.80 -3.69
CA LEU A 61 14.12 -19.33 -3.12
C LEU A 61 13.90 -18.14 -2.19
N ARG A 62 13.18 -17.11 -2.64
CA ARG A 62 12.94 -15.90 -1.84
C ARG A 62 12.11 -16.19 -0.59
N VAL A 63 11.07 -17.01 -0.71
CA VAL A 63 10.20 -17.32 0.44
C VAL A 63 10.95 -18.18 1.47
N ASN A 64 11.82 -19.10 1.02
CA ASN A 64 12.69 -19.85 1.93
C ASN A 64 13.71 -18.93 2.61
N TYR A 65 14.31 -17.99 1.88
CA TYR A 65 15.25 -17.04 2.46
C TYR A 65 14.59 -16.18 3.55
N ILE A 66 13.38 -15.65 3.26
CA ILE A 66 12.60 -14.85 4.21
C ILE A 66 12.30 -15.67 5.47
N ASP A 67 11.73 -16.87 5.30
CA ASP A 67 11.33 -17.72 6.43
C ASP A 67 12.51 -18.24 7.26
N GLN A 68 13.66 -18.48 6.64
CA GLN A 68 14.88 -18.83 7.36
C GLN A 68 15.44 -17.68 8.21
N ARG A 69 15.31 -16.43 7.74
CA ARG A 69 15.84 -15.24 8.44
C ARG A 69 14.85 -14.64 9.42
N SER A 70 13.57 -14.77 9.15
CA SER A 70 12.48 -14.37 10.02
C SER A 70 11.33 -15.35 9.84
N PRO A 71 11.28 -16.45 10.63
CA PRO A 71 10.23 -17.45 10.52
C PRO A 71 8.85 -16.80 10.57
N VAL A 72 8.03 -17.01 9.54
CA VAL A 72 6.83 -16.18 9.31
C VAL A 72 5.56 -16.74 9.94
N ALA A 73 5.58 -18.00 10.38
CA ALA A 73 4.43 -18.65 11.00
C ALA A 73 3.91 -17.85 12.21
N GLY A 74 2.62 -17.52 12.19
CA GLY A 74 1.93 -16.73 13.21
C GLY A 74 2.20 -15.22 13.16
N LYS A 75 3.13 -14.74 12.35
CA LYS A 75 3.51 -13.32 12.26
C LYS A 75 2.58 -12.53 11.34
N ARG A 76 2.45 -11.23 11.62
CA ARG A 76 1.83 -10.26 10.72
C ARG A 76 2.85 -9.83 9.68
N VAL A 77 2.55 -10.08 8.42
CA VAL A 77 3.42 -9.77 7.29
C VAL A 77 2.70 -8.82 6.35
N ILE A 78 3.40 -7.78 5.87
CA ILE A 78 2.92 -6.93 4.79
C ILE A 78 3.80 -7.06 3.56
N ASP A 79 3.19 -7.28 2.40
CA ASP A 79 3.83 -7.40 1.09
C ASP A 79 3.51 -6.16 0.25
N ILE A 80 4.50 -5.28 0.09
CA ILE A 80 4.41 -3.99 -0.60
C ILE A 80 4.65 -4.21 -2.10
N GLY A 81 3.67 -3.85 -2.94
CA GLY A 81 3.71 -4.16 -4.37
C GLY A 81 3.45 -5.64 -4.64
N CYS A 82 2.45 -6.21 -3.96
CA CYS A 82 2.18 -7.65 -4.01
C CYS A 82 1.71 -8.14 -5.40
N GLY A 83 1.25 -7.24 -6.27
CA GLY A 83 0.74 -7.56 -7.59
C GLY A 83 -0.34 -8.63 -7.57
N GLY A 84 -0.14 -9.68 -8.37
CA GLY A 84 -1.02 -10.86 -8.44
C GLY A 84 -0.86 -11.87 -7.30
N GLY A 85 -0.03 -11.59 -6.29
CA GLY A 85 -0.06 -12.33 -5.01
C GLY A 85 0.90 -13.50 -4.86
N ILE A 86 1.83 -13.72 -5.80
CA ILE A 86 2.74 -14.90 -5.81
C ILE A 86 3.50 -15.07 -4.48
N LEU A 87 4.11 -14.00 -3.96
CA LEU A 87 4.85 -14.06 -2.69
C LEU A 87 3.89 -14.11 -1.50
N SER A 88 2.89 -13.22 -1.49
CA SER A 88 1.88 -13.14 -0.45
C SER A 88 1.22 -14.49 -0.14
N GLU A 89 0.77 -15.23 -1.15
CA GLU A 89 0.15 -16.55 -0.95
C GLU A 89 1.15 -17.58 -0.40
N ALA A 90 2.39 -17.58 -0.89
CA ALA A 90 3.43 -18.49 -0.41
C ALA A 90 3.85 -18.23 1.05
N LEU A 91 3.74 -16.98 1.51
CA LEU A 91 3.94 -16.60 2.91
C LEU A 91 2.74 -17.03 3.77
N ALA A 92 1.52 -16.83 3.30
CA ALA A 92 0.31 -17.27 3.98
C ALA A 92 0.26 -18.80 4.15
N GLN A 93 0.66 -19.55 3.12
CA GLN A 93 0.80 -21.01 3.19
C GLN A 93 1.85 -21.50 4.21
N ARG A 94 2.79 -20.63 4.62
CA ARG A 94 3.71 -20.87 5.74
C ARG A 94 3.14 -20.48 7.10
N GLY A 95 1.87 -20.14 7.16
CA GLY A 95 1.15 -19.78 8.39
C GLY A 95 1.28 -18.31 8.80
N ALA A 96 1.75 -17.43 7.90
CA ALA A 96 1.74 -16.00 8.16
C ALA A 96 0.34 -15.38 8.03
N GLN A 97 0.08 -14.32 8.78
CA GLN A 97 -1.09 -13.45 8.59
C GLN A 97 -0.69 -12.34 7.61
N VAL A 98 -1.04 -12.50 6.34
CA VAL A 98 -0.51 -11.66 5.27
C VAL A 98 -1.50 -10.57 4.85
N THR A 99 -1.02 -9.33 4.81
CA THR A 99 -1.64 -8.22 4.07
C THR A 99 -0.81 -7.96 2.81
N GLY A 100 -1.41 -8.08 1.63
CA GLY A 100 -0.79 -7.67 0.37
C GLY A 100 -1.33 -6.31 -0.07
N ILE A 101 -0.46 -5.35 -0.40
CA ILE A 101 -0.88 -4.06 -0.96
C ILE A 101 -0.33 -3.85 -2.36
N ASP A 102 -1.12 -3.23 -3.21
CA ASP A 102 -0.71 -2.78 -4.54
C ASP A 102 -1.59 -1.61 -4.98
N MET A 103 -1.17 -0.83 -5.98
CA MET A 103 -2.01 0.21 -6.56
C MET A 103 -2.77 -0.26 -7.81
N GLY A 104 -2.34 -1.34 -8.47
CA GLY A 104 -3.02 -1.93 -9.63
C GLY A 104 -4.30 -2.66 -9.22
N LYS A 105 -5.45 -2.25 -9.78
CA LYS A 105 -6.74 -2.87 -9.44
C LYS A 105 -6.86 -4.27 -10.04
N LEU A 106 -6.40 -4.44 -11.28
CA LEU A 106 -6.49 -5.73 -11.97
C LEU A 106 -5.56 -6.79 -11.36
N PRO A 107 -4.28 -6.51 -11.06
CA PRO A 107 -3.43 -7.46 -10.33
C PRO A 107 -4.04 -7.90 -9.00
N LEU A 108 -4.57 -6.97 -8.19
CA LEU A 108 -5.24 -7.31 -6.93
C LEU A 108 -6.50 -8.16 -7.13
N ALA A 109 -7.28 -7.90 -8.19
CA ALA A 109 -8.44 -8.73 -8.51
C ALA A 109 -8.03 -10.16 -8.85
N VAL A 110 -6.94 -10.33 -9.61
CA VAL A 110 -6.36 -11.64 -9.93
C VAL A 110 -5.84 -12.33 -8.67
N ALA A 111 -5.11 -11.63 -7.80
CA ALA A 111 -4.63 -12.15 -6.52
C ALA A 111 -5.80 -12.66 -5.64
N LYS A 112 -6.84 -11.83 -5.47
CA LYS A 112 -8.05 -12.18 -4.71
C LYS A 112 -8.81 -13.36 -5.31
N GLN A 113 -8.82 -13.50 -6.64
CA GLN A 113 -9.46 -14.65 -7.29
C GLN A 113 -8.65 -15.92 -7.06
N HIS A 114 -7.35 -15.88 -7.33
CA HIS A 114 -6.46 -17.02 -7.19
C HIS A 114 -6.41 -17.54 -5.75
N ALA A 115 -6.25 -16.65 -4.77
CA ALA A 115 -6.25 -17.00 -3.35
C ALA A 115 -7.57 -17.68 -2.93
N ARG A 116 -8.73 -17.19 -3.42
CA ARG A 116 -10.03 -17.83 -3.15
C ARG A 116 -10.15 -19.22 -3.78
N GLU A 117 -9.69 -19.39 -5.02
CA GLU A 117 -9.72 -20.68 -5.72
C GLU A 117 -8.84 -21.74 -5.03
N HIS A 118 -7.75 -21.31 -4.39
CA HIS A 118 -6.80 -22.20 -3.72
C HIS A 118 -6.98 -22.27 -2.20
N GLY A 119 -7.99 -21.58 -1.64
CA GLY A 119 -8.27 -21.58 -0.21
C GLY A 119 -7.16 -20.96 0.64
N VAL A 120 -6.44 -19.98 0.10
CA VAL A 120 -5.38 -19.24 0.80
C VAL A 120 -5.95 -17.92 1.33
N GLU A 121 -5.78 -17.65 2.62
CA GLU A 121 -6.24 -16.40 3.23
C GLU A 121 -5.15 -15.32 3.17
N VAL A 122 -5.42 -14.27 2.37
CA VAL A 122 -4.59 -13.06 2.30
C VAL A 122 -5.50 -11.83 2.27
N ASN A 123 -5.18 -10.81 3.05
CA ASN A 123 -5.86 -9.53 3.04
C ASN A 123 -5.26 -8.62 1.95
N TYR A 124 -5.89 -8.57 0.79
CA TYR A 124 -5.44 -7.72 -0.33
C TYR A 124 -6.13 -6.34 -0.34
N LEU A 125 -5.34 -5.28 -0.24
CA LEU A 125 -5.80 -3.89 -0.19
C LEU A 125 -5.22 -3.07 -1.34
N GLN A 126 -6.03 -2.18 -1.92
CA GLN A 126 -5.51 -1.15 -2.81
C GLN A 126 -5.05 0.03 -1.95
N SER A 127 -3.74 0.21 -1.80
CA SER A 127 -3.17 1.25 -0.94
C SER A 127 -1.71 1.52 -1.31
N THR A 128 -1.21 2.71 -0.95
CA THR A 128 0.22 3.02 -1.02
C THR A 128 0.94 2.60 0.27
N ALA A 129 2.26 2.48 0.21
CA ALA A 129 3.06 2.16 1.38
C ALA A 129 2.98 3.27 2.45
N GLU A 130 2.94 4.54 2.02
CA GLU A 130 2.83 5.72 2.89
C GLU A 130 1.51 5.72 3.67
N ALA A 131 0.38 5.50 2.98
CA ALA A 131 -0.91 5.43 3.63
C ALA A 131 -0.97 4.28 4.65
N MET A 132 -0.40 3.12 4.31
CA MET A 132 -0.28 2.01 5.25
C MET A 132 0.62 2.34 6.44
N ALA A 133 1.73 3.06 6.23
CA ALA A 133 2.63 3.45 7.31
C ALA A 133 1.97 4.44 8.28
N GLU A 134 1.16 5.39 7.78
CA GLU A 134 0.42 6.33 8.62
C GLU A 134 -0.68 5.65 9.45
N GLN A 135 -1.42 4.73 8.84
CA GLN A 135 -2.57 4.06 9.48
C GLN A 135 -2.17 2.87 10.36
N HIS A 136 -1.06 2.22 10.02
CA HIS A 136 -0.63 0.95 10.62
C HIS A 136 0.83 0.96 11.09
N ALA A 137 1.30 2.09 11.60
CA ALA A 137 2.65 2.26 12.13
C ALA A 137 3.02 1.16 13.15
N ALA A 138 4.17 0.52 12.93
CA ALA A 138 4.72 -0.54 13.80
C ALA A 138 3.79 -1.75 14.04
N GLN A 139 2.86 -2.04 13.12
CA GLN A 139 1.93 -3.16 13.22
C GLN A 139 2.36 -4.43 12.48
N TYR A 140 3.51 -4.47 11.81
CA TYR A 140 3.96 -5.64 11.06
C TYR A 140 5.28 -6.16 11.60
N ASP A 141 5.40 -7.49 11.71
CA ASP A 141 6.59 -8.16 12.20
C ASP A 141 7.60 -8.38 11.05
N VAL A 142 7.09 -8.47 9.82
CA VAL A 142 7.88 -8.58 8.58
C VAL A 142 7.27 -7.69 7.51
N VAL A 143 8.12 -6.96 6.80
CA VAL A 143 7.77 -6.17 5.61
C VAL A 143 8.55 -6.74 4.44
N THR A 144 7.87 -7.10 3.36
CA THR A 144 8.48 -7.49 2.08
C THR A 144 8.20 -6.42 1.04
N CYS A 145 9.21 -6.12 0.21
CA CYS A 145 9.14 -5.17 -0.89
C CYS A 145 10.11 -5.69 -1.97
N LEU A 146 9.59 -6.46 -2.92
CA LEU A 146 10.40 -7.18 -3.92
C LEU A 146 9.89 -6.80 -5.33
N GLU A 147 10.82 -6.46 -6.23
CA GLU A 147 10.54 -6.03 -7.61
C GLU A 147 9.49 -4.89 -7.67
N MET A 148 9.73 -3.83 -6.88
CA MET A 148 8.77 -2.76 -6.61
C MET A 148 9.43 -1.37 -6.60
N LEU A 149 10.58 -1.23 -5.93
CA LEU A 149 11.26 0.06 -5.73
C LEU A 149 11.74 0.73 -7.03
N GLU A 150 11.97 -0.04 -8.07
CA GLU A 150 12.32 0.45 -9.40
C GLU A 150 11.13 1.05 -10.18
N HIS A 151 9.90 0.89 -9.66
CA HIS A 151 8.66 1.33 -10.29
C HIS A 151 8.02 2.55 -9.60
N VAL A 152 8.67 3.09 -8.57
CA VAL A 152 8.23 4.33 -7.89
C VAL A 152 9.01 5.55 -8.41
N PRO A 153 8.39 6.76 -8.44
CA PRO A 153 9.01 8.02 -8.87
C PRO A 153 10.28 8.47 -8.11
#